data_AF-A0A7H0VHF5-F1
#
_entry.id   AF-A0A7H0VHF5-F1
#
_cell.length_a   1.000
_cell.length_b   1.000
_cell.length_c   1.000
_cell.angle_alpha   90.00
_cell.angle_beta   90.00
_cell.angle_gamma   90.00
#
_symmetry.space_group_name_H-M   'P 1'
#
loop_
_entity.id
_entity.type
_entity.pdbx_description
1 polymer ?
#
loop_
_entity_poly.entity_id
_entity_poly.type
_entity_poly.pdbx_seq_one_letter_code
_entity_poly.pdbx_strand_id
1 'polypeptide(L)'
;MTIDINQHQIAIGDRYNIYVDQEFSYKARVSLFRLFLAEIILSNTEGALVAKIERKFNWLNAKYSITGLHPNVLTFRTRQIWKMHFACQLGPDRYEIYGHKGRRVSVFLNEQQVAYFDKAAVSWFNGDNYKIVANDDCDPGLLICFVLIWDNFFSSKSEGNTVTFDFGNIGLEARKFDENWIPKKIKN
;
A
#
# COMPACT_ATOMS: atom_id res chain seq x y z
N MET A 1 -12.72 -9.51 -2.66
CA MET A 1 -12.04 -9.31 -3.96
C MET A 1 -10.60 -9.82 -3.88
N THR A 2 -9.95 -9.96 -5.02
CA THR A 2 -8.50 -10.09 -5.16
C THR A 2 -7.97 -8.93 -5.98
N ILE A 3 -6.82 -8.36 -5.60
CA ILE A 3 -6.17 -7.29 -6.35
C ILE A 3 -4.72 -7.68 -6.60
N ASP A 4 -4.32 -7.77 -7.86
CA ASP A 4 -2.94 -8.03 -8.25
C ASP A 4 -2.29 -6.73 -8.72
N ILE A 5 -1.16 -6.35 -8.13
CA ILE A 5 -0.42 -5.11 -8.42
C ILE A 5 0.96 -5.51 -8.94
N ASN A 6 1.21 -5.25 -10.21
CA ASN A 6 2.44 -5.63 -10.89
C ASN A 6 3.28 -4.38 -11.21
N GLN A 7 4.44 -4.25 -10.57
CA GLN A 7 5.36 -3.15 -10.84
C GLN A 7 6.22 -3.45 -12.08
N HIS A 8 6.43 -2.41 -12.88
CA HIS A 8 7.39 -2.34 -13.96
C HIS A 8 8.35 -1.18 -13.68
N GLN A 9 9.61 -1.51 -13.34
CA GLN A 9 10.65 -0.49 -13.18
C GLN A 9 11.04 0.08 -14.55
N ILE A 10 11.04 1.41 -14.68
CA ILE A 10 11.56 2.11 -15.86
C ILE A 10 12.55 3.20 -15.42
N ALA A 11 13.39 3.66 -16.35
CA ALA A 11 14.46 4.63 -16.06
C ALA A 11 13.97 6.00 -15.50
N ILE A 12 12.67 6.31 -15.56
CA ILE A 12 12.08 7.61 -15.16
C ILE A 12 10.97 7.41 -14.10
N GLY A 13 11.11 6.38 -13.25
CA GLY A 13 10.22 6.10 -12.12
C GLY A 13 9.50 4.76 -12.23
N ASP A 14 8.64 4.44 -11.26
CA ASP A 14 7.93 3.18 -11.21
C ASP A 14 6.55 3.29 -11.87
N ARG A 15 6.13 2.23 -12.58
CA ARG A 15 4.76 2.07 -13.09
C ARG A 15 4.15 0.79 -12.56
N TYR A 16 2.84 0.80 -12.36
CA TYR A 16 2.11 -0.36 -11.85
C TYR A 16 0.89 -0.63 -12.73
N ASN A 17 0.73 -1.88 -13.12
CA ASN A 17 -0.50 -2.40 -13.70
C ASN A 17 -1.28 -3.13 -12.62
N ILE A 18 -2.55 -2.77 -12.46
CA ILE A 18 -3.35 -3.23 -11.33
C ILE A 18 -4.61 -3.90 -11.83
N TYR A 19 -4.85 -5.11 -11.35
CA TYR A 19 -5.96 -5.95 -11.74
C TYR A 19 -6.86 -6.19 -10.53
N VAL A 20 -8.16 -5.92 -10.65
CA VAL A 20 -9.15 -6.27 -9.62
C VAL A 20 -9.97 -7.44 -10.14
N ASP A 21 -9.97 -8.53 -9.38
CA ASP A 21 -10.63 -9.79 -9.76
C ASP A 21 -10.27 -10.24 -11.19
N GLN A 22 -8.98 -10.13 -11.53
CA GLN A 22 -8.36 -10.45 -12.85
C GLN A 22 -8.69 -9.47 -13.99
N GLU A 23 -9.52 -8.47 -13.76
CA GLU A 23 -9.80 -7.42 -14.72
C GLU A 23 -8.76 -6.29 -14.59
N PHE A 24 -8.20 -5.83 -15.70
CA PHE A 24 -7.30 -4.68 -15.67
C PHE A 24 -8.08 -3.40 -15.37
N SER A 25 -7.93 -2.86 -14.16
CA SER A 25 -8.80 -1.78 -13.66
C SER A 25 -8.07 -0.46 -13.42
N TYR A 26 -6.80 -0.51 -13.00
CA TYR A 26 -6.05 0.69 -12.65
C TYR A 26 -4.61 0.68 -13.18
N LYS A 27 -4.05 1.88 -13.26
CA LYS A 27 -2.63 2.15 -13.51
C LYS A 27 -2.12 3.07 -12.41
N ALA A 28 -0.91 2.84 -11.93
CA ALA A 28 -0.23 3.80 -11.08
C ALA A 28 1.14 4.18 -11.64
N ARG A 29 1.58 5.40 -11.33
CA ARG A 29 2.93 5.86 -11.62
C ARG A 29 3.49 6.66 -10.47
N VAL A 30 4.78 6.45 -10.18
CA VAL A 30 5.53 7.27 -9.23
C VAL A 30 6.29 8.32 -10.02
N SER A 31 6.16 9.57 -9.62
CA SER A 31 6.94 10.69 -10.10
C SER A 31 7.76 11.25 -8.93
N LEU A 32 9.07 11.43 -9.11
CA LEU A 32 9.83 12.24 -8.17
C LEU A 32 9.53 13.72 -8.43
N PHE A 33 8.95 14.38 -7.44
CA PHE A 33 8.74 15.83 -7.48
C PHE A 33 9.69 16.47 -6.45
N ARG A 34 10.59 17.37 -6.90
CA ARG A 34 11.58 18.07 -6.06
C ARG A 34 12.46 17.13 -5.21
N LEU A 35 13.54 16.60 -5.79
CA LEU A 35 14.69 15.84 -5.20
C LEU A 35 14.41 14.70 -4.18
N PHE A 36 13.28 14.66 -3.45
CA PHE A 36 13.00 13.71 -2.36
C PHE A 36 11.50 13.50 -2.04
N LEU A 37 10.57 14.24 -2.63
CA LEU A 37 9.13 14.03 -2.39
C LEU A 37 8.49 13.20 -3.51
N ALA A 38 8.25 11.93 -3.23
CA ALA A 38 7.52 11.06 -4.14
C ALA A 38 6.05 11.50 -4.23
N GLU A 39 5.56 11.59 -5.47
CA GLU A 39 4.16 11.73 -5.82
C GLU A 39 3.73 10.48 -6.58
N ILE A 40 2.67 9.81 -6.11
CA ILE A 40 2.10 8.63 -6.76
C ILE A 40 0.74 9.01 -7.33
N ILE A 41 0.54 8.76 -8.61
CA ILE A 41 -0.72 9.01 -9.31
C ILE A 41 -1.36 7.67 -9.63
N LEU A 42 -2.58 7.47 -9.12
CA LEU A 42 -3.46 6.35 -9.46
C LEU A 42 -4.51 6.82 -10.46
N SER A 43 -4.65 6.12 -11.57
CA SER A 43 -5.63 6.40 -12.63
C SER A 43 -6.40 5.14 -13.01
N ASN A 44 -7.58 5.30 -13.58
CA ASN A 44 -8.29 4.20 -14.24
C ASN A 44 -7.59 3.81 -15.56
N THR A 45 -8.15 2.84 -16.29
CA THR A 45 -7.61 2.36 -17.58
C THR A 45 -7.58 3.44 -18.66
N GLU A 46 -8.55 4.35 -18.65
CA GLU A 46 -8.71 5.51 -19.55
C GLU A 46 -7.75 6.66 -19.24
N GLY A 47 -7.09 6.63 -18.07
CA GLY A 47 -6.15 7.67 -17.62
C GLY A 47 -6.80 8.77 -16.79
N ALA A 48 -8.09 8.67 -16.45
CA ALA A 48 -8.73 9.58 -15.51
C ALA A 48 -8.12 9.40 -14.11
N LEU A 49 -7.85 10.52 -13.43
CA LEU A 49 -7.29 10.53 -12.08
C LEU A 49 -8.28 9.92 -11.08
N VAL A 50 -7.85 8.88 -10.37
CA VAL A 50 -8.61 8.24 -9.29
C VAL A 50 -8.10 8.70 -7.93
N ALA A 51 -6.78 8.68 -7.74
CA ALA A 51 -6.18 9.14 -6.50
C ALA A 51 -4.81 9.76 -6.72
N LYS A 52 -4.45 10.70 -5.84
CA LYS A 52 -3.12 11.28 -5.74
C LYS A 52 -2.57 11.04 -4.34
N ILE A 53 -1.36 10.49 -4.26
CA ILE A 53 -0.65 10.20 -3.03
C ILE A 53 0.59 11.08 -2.97
N GLU A 54 0.73 11.88 -1.93
CA GLU A 54 1.87 12.79 -1.77
C GLU A 54 2.62 12.48 -0.48
N ARG A 55 3.92 12.18 -0.59
CA ARG A 55 4.79 12.09 0.57
C ARG A 55 4.93 13.48 1.21
N LYS A 56 4.72 13.56 2.52
CA LYS A 56 4.98 14.78 3.31
C LYS A 56 6.34 14.63 3.97
N PHE A 57 7.08 15.74 4.08
CA PHE A 57 8.41 15.74 4.69
C PHE A 57 8.35 15.19 6.12
N ASN A 58 8.98 14.03 6.31
CA ASN A 58 9.16 13.38 7.59
C ASN A 58 10.33 12.40 7.43
N TRP A 59 11.42 12.68 8.13
CA TRP A 59 12.73 12.02 7.98
C TRP A 59 12.76 10.55 8.42
N LEU A 60 11.94 10.13 9.39
CA LEU A 60 12.00 8.78 9.96
C LEU A 60 10.70 7.98 9.80
N ASN A 61 9.58 8.65 9.55
CA ASN A 61 8.26 8.04 9.57
C ASN A 61 7.54 8.26 8.25
N ALA A 62 6.73 7.29 7.83
CA ALA A 62 5.80 7.46 6.73
C ALA A 62 4.78 8.53 7.11
N LYS A 63 4.62 9.53 6.24
CA LYS A 63 3.53 10.50 6.29
C LYS A 63 3.12 10.82 4.87
N TYR A 64 1.91 10.43 4.50
CA TYR A 64 1.37 10.62 3.16
C TYR A 64 -0.03 11.22 3.24
N SER A 65 -0.38 12.06 2.26
CA SER A 65 -1.76 12.46 2.02
C SER A 65 -2.31 11.73 0.80
N ILE A 66 -3.55 11.26 0.88
CA ILE A 66 -4.29 10.66 -0.24
C ILE A 66 -5.47 11.57 -0.56
N THR A 67 -5.61 11.98 -1.82
CA THR A 67 -6.72 12.79 -2.34
C THR A 67 -7.35 12.11 -3.56
N GLY A 68 -8.60 12.44 -3.88
CA GLY A 68 -9.32 11.94 -5.07
C GLY A 68 -10.34 10.83 -4.78
N LEU A 69 -10.05 9.93 -3.83
CA LEU A 69 -10.98 8.84 -3.46
C LEU A 69 -12.20 9.30 -2.66
N HIS A 70 -12.02 10.34 -1.84
CA HIS A 70 -13.06 10.89 -0.97
C HIS A 70 -13.02 12.42 -0.99
N PRO A 71 -14.11 13.11 -0.57
CA PRO A 71 -14.13 14.56 -0.47
C PRO A 71 -13.06 15.12 0.46
N ASN A 72 -12.70 14.35 1.49
CA ASN A 72 -11.70 14.73 2.49
C ASN A 72 -10.33 14.15 2.15
N VAL A 73 -9.28 14.90 2.48
CA VAL A 73 -7.90 14.43 2.39
C VAL A 73 -7.65 13.37 3.46
N LEU A 74 -7.25 12.16 3.05
CA LEU A 74 -6.87 11.11 4.00
C LEU A 74 -5.41 11.25 4.39
N THR A 75 -5.11 10.98 5.65
CA THR A 75 -3.73 11.04 6.17
C THR A 75 -3.29 9.64 6.58
N PHE A 76 -2.30 9.10 5.86
CA PHE A 76 -1.60 7.88 6.23
C PHE A 76 -0.35 8.24 7.03
N ARG A 77 -0.15 7.60 8.18
CA ARG A 77 1.01 7.85 9.05
C ARG A 77 1.51 6.61 9.76
N THR A 78 2.82 6.56 10.01
CA THR A 78 3.39 5.61 10.96
C THR A 78 2.85 5.87 12.37
N ARG A 79 2.49 4.79 13.07
CA ARG A 79 2.20 4.77 14.50
C ARG A 79 3.40 4.26 15.30
N GLN A 80 3.94 3.11 14.90
CA GLN A 80 5.10 2.49 15.54
C GLN A 80 5.98 1.86 14.46
N ILE A 81 7.08 2.53 14.10
CA ILE A 81 7.93 2.10 12.98
C ILE A 81 8.58 0.74 13.23
N TRP A 82 9.07 0.50 14.45
CA TRP A 82 9.74 -0.76 14.82
C TRP A 82 8.80 -1.97 14.88
N LYS A 83 7.48 -1.73 14.88
CA LYS A 83 6.43 -2.75 14.78
C LYS A 83 5.70 -2.71 13.44
N MET A 84 6.19 -1.90 12.49
CA MET A 84 5.59 -1.66 11.18
C MET A 84 4.08 -1.41 11.24
N HIS A 85 3.66 -0.58 12.19
CA HIS A 85 2.27 -0.22 12.40
C HIS A 85 1.99 1.17 11.85
N PHE A 86 1.00 1.26 10.98
CA PHE A 86 0.54 2.48 10.33
C PHE A 86 -0.96 2.65 10.50
N ALA A 87 -1.44 3.88 10.29
CA ALA A 87 -2.86 4.17 10.34
C ALA A 87 -3.28 5.20 9.28
N CYS A 88 -4.51 5.06 8.81
CA CYS A 88 -5.20 6.02 7.95
C CYS A 88 -6.59 6.34 8.53
N GLN A 89 -7.00 7.60 8.52
CA GLN A 89 -8.31 8.03 9.02
C GLN A 89 -9.20 8.45 7.83
N LEU A 90 -10.41 7.91 7.78
CA LEU A 90 -11.45 8.24 6.81
C LEU A 90 -12.74 8.61 7.57
N GLY A 91 -12.96 9.90 7.83
CA GLY A 91 -14.11 10.32 8.65
C GLY A 91 -14.05 9.66 10.04
N PRO A 92 -15.11 8.95 10.50
CA PRO A 92 -15.08 8.19 11.76
C PRO A 92 -14.26 6.90 11.66
N ASP A 93 -14.06 6.37 10.45
CA ASP A 93 -13.43 5.08 10.22
C ASP A 93 -11.91 5.16 10.33
N ARG A 94 -11.34 4.18 11.03
CA ARG A 94 -9.90 4.06 11.19
C ARG A 94 -9.41 2.78 10.54
N TYR A 95 -8.50 2.96 9.60
CA TYR A 95 -7.70 1.89 9.03
C TYR A 95 -6.40 1.72 9.81
N GLU A 96 -6.04 0.49 10.12
CA GLU A 96 -4.74 0.12 10.71
C GLU A 96 -4.04 -0.92 9.85
N ILE A 97 -2.78 -0.67 9.57
CA ILE A 97 -1.96 -1.51 8.69
C ILE A 97 -0.81 -2.06 9.53
N TYR A 98 -0.69 -3.38 9.59
CA TYR A 98 0.32 -4.08 10.37
C TYR A 98 1.16 -4.95 9.46
N GLY A 99 2.45 -4.66 9.40
CA GLY A 99 3.41 -5.60 8.81
C GLY A 99 3.71 -6.74 9.77
N HIS A 100 3.86 -7.93 9.21
CA HIS A 100 4.15 -9.17 9.93
C HIS A 100 5.49 -9.76 9.51
N LYS A 101 5.98 -10.75 10.25
CA LYS A 101 7.15 -11.54 9.87
C LYS A 101 6.99 -12.10 8.46
N GLY A 102 8.05 -11.97 7.65
CA GLY A 102 7.98 -12.31 6.24
C GLY A 102 7.45 -11.15 5.40
N ARG A 103 6.65 -11.45 4.37
CA ARG A 103 6.21 -10.47 3.35
C ARG A 103 4.73 -10.09 3.43
N ARG A 104 4.06 -10.42 4.54
CA ARG A 104 2.62 -10.23 4.73
C ARG A 104 2.30 -8.96 5.51
N VAL A 105 1.20 -8.34 5.15
CA VAL A 105 0.68 -7.12 5.80
C VAL A 105 -0.84 -7.24 5.92
N SER A 106 -1.38 -7.02 7.12
CA SER A 106 -2.84 -7.01 7.33
C SER A 106 -3.37 -5.58 7.39
N VAL A 107 -4.61 -5.42 6.91
CA VAL A 107 -5.38 -4.17 6.99
C VAL A 107 -6.63 -4.42 7.82
N PHE A 108 -6.82 -3.57 8.83
CA PHE A 108 -7.97 -3.58 9.72
C PHE A 108 -8.78 -2.31 9.52
N LEU A 109 -10.10 -2.43 9.48
CA LEU A 109 -11.06 -1.33 9.55
C LEU A 109 -11.78 -1.46 10.89
N ASN A 110 -11.66 -0.44 11.76
CA ASN A 110 -12.29 -0.42 13.08
C ASN A 110 -12.09 -1.74 13.84
N GLU A 111 -10.83 -2.17 13.95
CA GLU A 111 -10.38 -3.39 14.64
C GLU A 111 -10.72 -4.74 13.95
N GLN A 112 -11.53 -4.73 12.90
CA GLN A 112 -11.86 -5.91 12.11
C GLN A 112 -10.92 -6.06 10.91
N GLN A 113 -10.33 -7.24 10.70
CA GLN A 113 -9.50 -7.48 9.53
C GLN A 113 -10.38 -7.49 8.28
N VAL A 114 -10.01 -6.66 7.30
CA VAL A 114 -10.76 -6.50 6.05
C VAL A 114 -9.94 -6.87 4.83
N ALA A 115 -8.61 -6.85 4.95
CA ALA A 115 -7.72 -7.32 3.90
C ALA A 115 -6.38 -7.81 4.49
N TYR A 116 -5.64 -8.54 3.66
CA TYR A 116 -4.19 -8.61 3.77
C TYR A 116 -3.58 -8.50 2.37
N PHE A 117 -2.31 -8.17 2.32
CA PHE A 117 -1.53 -8.29 1.10
C PHE A 117 -0.17 -8.91 1.38
N ASP A 118 0.37 -9.57 0.37
CA ASP A 118 1.71 -10.12 0.41
C ASP A 118 2.52 -9.71 -0.82
N LYS A 119 3.83 -9.52 -0.60
CA LYS A 119 4.79 -9.27 -1.67
C LYS A 119 5.32 -10.61 -2.19
N ALA A 120 5.23 -10.83 -3.50
CA ALA A 120 5.72 -12.04 -4.15
C ALA A 120 7.22 -12.23 -3.89
N ALA A 121 7.63 -13.49 -3.68
CA ALA A 121 9.04 -13.83 -3.47
C ALA A 121 9.86 -13.81 -4.77
N VAL A 122 9.21 -14.03 -5.91
CA VAL A 122 9.83 -14.05 -7.25
C VAL A 122 9.14 -12.99 -8.11
N SER A 123 9.92 -12.06 -8.64
CA SER A 123 9.47 -11.05 -9.59
C SER A 123 9.61 -11.54 -11.02
N TRP A 124 8.52 -11.56 -11.79
CA TRP A 124 8.55 -11.99 -13.20
C TRP A 124 8.81 -10.84 -14.18
N PHE A 125 8.84 -9.58 -13.72
CA PHE A 125 8.84 -8.37 -14.56
C PHE A 125 9.84 -7.26 -14.16
N ASN A 126 10.99 -7.60 -13.57
CA ASN A 126 11.96 -6.60 -13.06
C ASN A 126 11.35 -5.57 -12.08
N GLY A 127 10.35 -5.99 -11.29
CA GLY A 127 9.68 -5.14 -10.31
C GLY A 127 8.95 -5.97 -9.27
N ASP A 128 8.51 -5.33 -8.19
CA ASP A 128 7.77 -5.96 -7.12
C ASP A 128 6.34 -6.31 -7.54
N ASN A 129 5.84 -7.45 -7.09
CA ASN A 129 4.46 -7.85 -7.32
C ASN A 129 3.78 -8.04 -5.98
N TYR A 130 2.57 -7.52 -5.85
CA TYR A 130 1.77 -7.60 -4.63
C TYR A 130 0.43 -8.24 -4.95
N LYS A 131 -0.06 -9.08 -4.05
CA LYS A 131 -1.41 -9.62 -4.11
C LYS A 131 -2.16 -9.22 -2.86
N ILE A 132 -3.33 -8.62 -3.06
CA ILE A 132 -4.28 -8.26 -2.00
C ILE A 132 -5.42 -9.28 -2.00
N VAL A 133 -5.77 -9.77 -0.83
CA VAL A 133 -7.01 -10.50 -0.58
C VAL A 133 -7.84 -9.69 0.41
N ALA A 134 -9.04 -9.29 0.00
CA ALA A 134 -9.90 -8.41 0.78
C ALA A 134 -11.36 -8.88 0.77
N ASN A 135 -12.13 -8.43 1.77
CA ASN A 135 -13.59 -8.52 1.72
C ASN A 135 -14.13 -7.86 0.43
N ASP A 136 -15.29 -8.28 -0.06
CA ASP A 136 -15.86 -7.72 -1.30
C ASP A 136 -16.44 -6.30 -1.12
N ASP A 137 -16.69 -5.86 0.12
CA ASP A 137 -17.25 -4.55 0.48
C ASP A 137 -16.20 -3.43 0.66
N CYS A 138 -14.92 -3.73 0.52
CA CYS A 138 -13.86 -2.74 0.69
C CYS A 138 -13.71 -1.83 -0.53
N ASP A 139 -13.13 -0.64 -0.34
CA ASP A 139 -12.74 0.24 -1.45
C ASP A 139 -11.42 -0.26 -2.07
N PRO A 140 -11.41 -0.75 -3.32
CA PRO A 140 -10.20 -1.24 -3.97
C PRO A 140 -9.16 -0.14 -4.16
N GLY A 141 -9.57 1.09 -4.50
CA GLY A 141 -8.68 2.23 -4.71
C GLY A 141 -7.93 2.59 -3.43
N LEU A 142 -8.59 2.54 -2.27
CA LEU A 142 -7.96 2.80 -0.98
C LEU A 142 -6.95 1.71 -0.60
N LEU A 143 -7.31 0.43 -0.80
CA LEU A 143 -6.39 -0.69 -0.54
C LEU A 143 -5.16 -0.65 -1.44
N ILE A 144 -5.33 -0.32 -2.71
CA ILE A 144 -4.24 -0.09 -3.67
C ILE A 144 -3.33 1.02 -3.16
N CYS A 145 -3.89 2.13 -2.68
CA CYS A 145 -3.11 3.25 -2.13
C CYS A 145 -2.25 2.82 -0.93
N PHE A 146 -2.74 1.93 -0.05
CA PHE A 146 -1.92 1.41 1.05
C PHE A 146 -0.73 0.59 0.57
N VAL A 147 -0.91 -0.25 -0.47
CA VAL A 147 0.20 -1.02 -1.04
C VAL A 147 1.21 -0.10 -1.73
N LEU A 148 0.76 0.89 -2.49
CA LEU A 148 1.67 1.85 -3.15
C LEU A 148 2.47 2.67 -2.14
N ILE A 149 1.85 3.08 -1.02
CA ILE A 149 2.55 3.75 0.08
C ILE A 149 3.54 2.81 0.75
N TRP A 150 3.14 1.56 0.99
CA TRP A 150 4.01 0.53 1.57
C TRP A 150 5.24 0.32 0.70
N ASP A 151 5.04 0.04 -0.58
CA ASP A 151 6.09 -0.14 -1.57
C ASP A 151 7.01 1.08 -1.59
N ASN A 152 6.48 2.28 -1.81
CA ASN A 152 7.28 3.52 -1.88
C ASN A 152 8.09 3.81 -0.61
N PHE A 153 7.53 3.55 0.57
CA PHE A 153 8.21 3.81 1.84
C PHE A 153 9.36 2.83 2.10
N PHE A 154 9.22 1.57 1.68
CA PHE A 154 10.23 0.53 1.91
C PHE A 154 11.17 0.29 0.71
N SER A 155 10.82 0.76 -0.49
CA SER A 155 11.63 0.64 -1.71
C SER A 155 12.59 1.82 -1.92
N SER A 156 12.45 2.93 -1.18
CA SER A 156 13.34 4.10 -1.29
C SER A 156 14.76 3.78 -0.80
N LYS A 157 15.54 3.09 -1.64
CA LYS A 157 16.99 2.87 -1.51
C LYS A 157 17.70 3.65 -2.62
N SER A 158 18.46 4.68 -2.26
CA SER A 158 19.83 4.89 -2.80
C SER A 158 20.53 6.17 -2.34
N GLU A 159 19.89 7.13 -1.65
CA GLU A 159 20.64 8.34 -1.24
C GLU A 159 20.40 8.73 0.23
N GLY A 160 21.39 8.38 1.06
CA GLY A 160 21.83 9.26 2.15
C GLY A 160 21.50 8.87 3.58
N ASN A 161 20.39 8.19 3.87
CA ASN A 161 20.09 7.65 5.21
C ASN A 161 18.77 6.89 5.14
N THR A 162 18.79 5.56 5.11
CA THR A 162 17.54 4.79 5.15
C THR A 162 17.77 3.48 5.87
N VAL A 163 17.03 3.30 6.97
CA VAL A 163 16.94 2.05 7.71
C VAL A 163 16.68 0.93 6.71
N THR A 164 17.62 -0.01 6.59
CA THR A 164 17.40 -1.21 5.79
C THR A 164 16.45 -2.09 6.58
N PHE A 165 15.16 -2.03 6.25
CA PHE A 165 14.18 -2.90 6.89
C PHE A 165 14.34 -4.32 6.34
N ASP A 166 15.01 -5.16 7.13
CA ASP A 166 15.03 -6.60 6.89
C ASP A 166 13.71 -7.21 7.41
N PHE A 167 12.79 -7.44 6.47
CA PHE A 167 11.51 -8.08 6.73
C PHE A 167 11.63 -9.52 7.26
N GLY A 168 12.83 -10.13 7.22
CA GLY A 168 13.09 -11.45 7.82
C GLY A 168 13.28 -11.41 9.34
N ASN A 169 13.75 -10.28 9.88
CA ASN A 169 14.14 -10.10 11.29
C ASN A 169 13.33 -9.01 12.00
N ILE A 170 12.08 -8.82 11.59
CA ILE A 170 11.15 -7.91 12.27
C ILE A 170 11.09 -8.30 13.76
N GLY A 171 11.25 -7.30 14.63
CA GLY A 171 11.18 -7.44 16.07
C GLY A 171 9.80 -7.89 16.57
N LEU A 172 9.39 -7.43 17.75
CA LEU A 172 8.06 -7.74 18.28
C LEU A 172 6.96 -7.21 17.34
N GLU A 173 6.20 -8.11 16.73
CA GLU A 173 5.02 -7.78 15.92
C GLU A 173 4.00 -7.02 16.78
N ALA A 174 3.42 -5.94 16.26
CA ALA A 174 2.34 -5.22 16.96
C ALA A 174 1.09 -6.10 17.12
N ARG A 175 0.85 -6.98 16.15
CA ARG A 175 -0.25 -7.95 16.10
C ARG A 175 0.23 -9.15 15.29
N LYS A 176 -0.14 -10.36 15.70
CA LYS A 176 0.16 -11.58 14.92
C LYS A 176 -0.74 -11.64 13.69
N PHE A 177 -0.22 -12.16 12.58
CA PHE A 177 -1.02 -12.49 11.41
C PHE A 177 -2.01 -13.61 11.76
N ASP A 178 -3.26 -13.46 11.32
CA ASP A 178 -4.27 -14.51 11.44
C ASP A 178 -4.29 -15.36 10.16
N GLU A 179 -3.68 -16.54 10.23
CA GLU A 179 -3.60 -17.51 9.12
C GLU A 179 -4.98 -18.08 8.73
N ASN A 180 -5.96 -18.01 9.62
CA ASN A 180 -7.30 -18.54 9.37
C ASN A 180 -8.28 -17.47 8.86
N TRP A 181 -7.82 -16.22 8.74
CA TRP A 181 -8.67 -15.16 8.23
C TRP A 181 -9.04 -15.42 6.77
N ILE A 182 -10.34 -15.34 6.49
CA ILE A 182 -10.90 -15.47 5.15
C ILE A 182 -11.72 -14.23 4.80
N PRO A 183 -11.69 -13.76 3.54
CA PRO A 183 -12.43 -12.58 3.13
C PRO A 183 -13.94 -12.83 3.16
N LYS A 184 -14.70 -11.86 3.67
CA LYS A 184 -16.16 -11.84 3.56
C LYS A 184 -16.56 -11.69 2.09
N LYS A 185 -17.42 -12.58 1.61
CA LYS A 185 -17.96 -12.57 0.25
C LYS A 185 -19.38 -12.03 0.25
N ILE A 186 -19.67 -11.07 -0.62
CA ILE A 186 -21.05 -10.64 -0.86
C ILE A 186 -21.63 -11.67 -1.83
N LYS A 187 -22.58 -12.48 -1.35
CA LYS A 187 -23.33 -13.38 -2.24
C LYS A 187 -24.28 -12.50 -3.06
N ASN A 188 -24.06 -12.47 -4.38
CA ASN A 188 -25.01 -11.96 -5.34
C ASN A 188 -26.24 -12.88 -5.43
#